data_AF-A0A3A9H4E9-F1
#
_entry.id   AF-A0A3A9H4E9-F1
#
_cell.length_a   1.000
_cell.length_b   1.000
_cell.length_c   1.000
_cell.angle_alpha   90.00
_cell.angle_beta   90.00
_cell.angle_gamma   90.00
#
_symmetry.space_group_name_H-M   'P 1'
#
loop_
_entity.id
_entity.type
_entity.pdbx_description
1 polymer ?
#
loop_
_entity_poly.entity_id
_entity_poly.type
_entity_poly.pdbx_seq_one_letter_code
_entity_poly.pdbx_strand_id
1 'polypeptide(L)'
;MSHSKLTKRGYSLYIEKWNCPAKKYINTCILCGRQGYSPVIEDKDFCSTLENKVIYTELTRILREMPLDELGRCKVCGKVQDRK
;
A
#
# COMPACT_ATOMS: atom_id res chain seq x y z
N MET A 1 -0.41 -32.90 -4.68
CA MET A 1 -0.74 -31.46 -4.64
C MET A 1 0.37 -30.73 -3.92
N SER A 2 1.17 -29.94 -4.64
CA SER A 2 2.33 -29.23 -4.08
C SER A 2 1.87 -27.91 -3.47
N HIS A 3 1.72 -27.86 -2.15
CA HIS A 3 1.51 -26.61 -1.43
C HIS A 3 2.86 -25.91 -1.29
N SER A 4 3.16 -24.99 -2.22
CA SER A 4 4.27 -24.05 -2.02
C SER A 4 3.90 -23.13 -0.86
N LYS A 5 4.41 -23.44 0.34
CA LYS A 5 4.45 -22.48 1.45
C LYS A 5 5.43 -21.38 1.03
N LEU A 6 4.90 -20.35 0.38
CA LEU A 6 5.59 -19.08 0.15
C LEU A 6 5.95 -18.47 1.51
N THR A 7 7.09 -18.86 2.05
CA THR A 7 7.73 -18.21 3.17
C THR A 7 8.28 -16.86 2.72
N LYS A 8 7.41 -15.86 2.53
CA LYS A 8 7.81 -14.45 2.57
C LYS A 8 8.12 -14.10 4.03
N ARG A 9 9.33 -14.47 4.47
CA ARG A 9 9.83 -14.24 5.84
C ARG A 9 10.06 -12.75 6.07
N GLY A 10 9.40 -12.21 7.10
CA GLY A 10 9.81 -10.98 7.78
C GLY A 10 8.74 -9.90 7.85
N TYR A 11 8.49 -9.19 6.75
CA TYR A 11 7.90 -7.85 6.81
C TYR A 11 6.41 -7.78 6.49
N SER A 12 5.89 -8.62 5.58
CA SER A 12 4.45 -8.63 5.29
C SER A 12 3.65 -9.03 6.53
N LEU A 13 4.16 -9.96 7.34
CA LEU A 13 3.55 -10.42 8.59
C LEU A 13 3.38 -9.30 9.63
N TYR A 14 4.28 -8.32 9.69
CA TYR A 14 4.17 -7.23 10.67
C TYR A 14 3.06 -6.25 10.30
N ILE A 15 3.01 -5.80 9.03
CA ILE A 15 1.90 -4.99 8.52
C ILE A 15 0.59 -5.80 8.54
N GLU A 16 0.65 -7.11 8.25
CA GLU A 16 -0.54 -7.96 8.16
C GLU A 16 -1.13 -8.38 9.52
N LYS A 17 -0.30 -8.58 10.55
CA LYS A 17 -0.75 -9.03 11.88
C LYS A 17 -0.61 -8.01 13.00
N TRP A 18 0.31 -7.04 12.92
CA TRP A 18 0.70 -6.21 14.06
C TRP A 18 0.34 -4.72 13.92
N ASN A 19 0.14 -4.20 12.70
CA ASN A 19 -0.31 -2.83 12.47
C ASN A 19 -1.55 -2.79 11.55
N CYS A 20 -2.69 -3.31 12.04
CA CYS A 20 -3.98 -3.25 11.34
C CYS A 20 -4.35 -1.85 10.81
N PRO A 21 -4.09 -0.75 11.54
CA PRO A 21 -4.32 0.61 11.06
C PRO A 21 -3.51 0.95 9.80
N ALA A 22 -2.25 0.50 9.70
CA ALA A 22 -1.39 0.76 8.54
C ALA A 22 -1.94 0.20 7.23
N LYS A 23 -2.66 -0.94 7.28
CA LYS A 23 -3.27 -1.55 6.08
C LYS A 23 -4.21 -0.62 5.34
N LYS A 24 -4.93 0.25 6.07
CA LYS A 24 -5.87 1.22 5.47
C LYS A 24 -5.17 2.16 4.49
N TYR A 25 -3.87 2.40 4.68
CA TYR A 25 -3.07 3.29 3.86
C TYR A 25 -2.28 2.55 2.78
N ILE A 26 -2.54 1.26 2.56
CA ILE A 26 -1.91 0.48 1.48
C ILE A 26 -2.90 0.39 0.33
N ASN A 27 -2.56 1.07 -0.75
CA ASN A 27 -3.26 0.98 -2.01
C ASN A 27 -2.84 -0.30 -2.73
N THR A 28 -3.81 -1.00 -3.31
CA THR A 28 -3.57 -2.16 -4.19
C THR A 28 -4.34 -1.94 -5.49
N CYS A 29 -3.65 -1.97 -6.63
CA CYS A 29 -4.29 -1.80 -7.92
C CYS A 29 -5.16 -3.02 -8.26
N ILE A 30 -6.43 -2.80 -8.60
CA ILE A 30 -7.38 -3.88 -8.94
C ILE A 30 -6.99 -4.65 -10.21
N LEU A 31 -6.26 -4.01 -11.13
CA LEU A 31 -5.92 -4.62 -12.42
C LEU A 31 -4.59 -5.38 -12.40
N CYS A 32 -3.55 -4.82 -11.76
CA CYS A 32 -2.21 -5.43 -11.78
C CYS A 32 -1.75 -5.98 -10.43
N GLY A 33 -2.53 -5.81 -9.35
CA GLY A 33 -2.20 -6.30 -8.02
C GLY A 33 -0.99 -5.65 -7.36
N ARG A 34 -0.36 -4.64 -8.00
CA ARG A 34 0.76 -3.90 -7.40
C ARG A 34 0.28 -3.15 -6.16
N GLN A 35 1.16 -3.07 -5.18
CA GLN A 35 0.90 -2.40 -3.91
C GLN A 35 1.81 -1.18 -3.75
N GLY A 36 1.29 -0.17 -3.07
CA GLY A 36 1.99 1.05 -2.71
C GLY A 36 1.23 1.75 -1.59
N TYR A 37 1.84 2.75 -0.97
CA TYR A 37 1.13 3.52 0.06
C TYR A 37 0.25 4.60 -0.56
N SER A 38 -0.82 4.96 0.15
CA SER A 38 -1.72 6.05 -0.21
C SER A 38 -1.05 7.39 0.03
N PRO A 39 -1.11 8.36 -0.92
CA PRO A 39 -0.54 9.70 -0.74
C PRO A 39 -1.09 10.47 0.46
N VAL A 40 -2.24 10.05 1.01
CA VAL A 40 -2.85 10.65 2.22
C VAL A 40 -1.87 10.68 3.40
N ILE A 41 -0.91 9.74 3.46
CA ILE A 41 0.07 9.72 4.56
C ILE A 41 1.12 10.84 4.45
N GLU A 42 1.25 11.48 3.28
CA GLU A 42 2.16 12.61 3.05
C GLU A 42 1.53 13.96 3.41
N ASP A 43 0.26 13.99 3.82
CA ASP A 43 -0.38 15.20 4.31
C ASP A 43 0.38 15.73 5.55
N LYS A 44 0.56 17.05 5.62
CA LYS A 44 1.29 17.72 6.71
C LYS A 44 0.69 17.41 8.09
N ASP A 45 -0.62 17.20 8.14
CA ASP A 45 -1.34 16.94 9.38
C ASP A 45 -1.47 15.45 9.70
N PHE A 46 -1.05 14.56 8.79
CA PHE A 46 -1.12 13.12 8.99
C PHE A 46 -0.33 12.68 10.22
N CYS A 47 0.90 13.18 10.36
CA CYS A 47 1.81 12.86 11.46
C CYS A 47 1.50 13.60 12.78
N SER A 48 0.27 14.08 12.97
CA SER A 48 -0.17 14.74 14.22
C SER A 48 -0.14 13.81 15.43
N THR A 49 -0.34 12.50 15.23
CA THR A 49 -0.27 11.48 16.28
C THR A 49 1.00 10.64 16.19
N LEU A 50 1.44 10.07 17.33
CA LEU A 50 2.59 9.16 17.36
C LEU A 50 2.34 7.91 16.50
N GLU A 51 1.13 7.38 16.51
CA GLU A 51 0.73 6.23 15.70
C GLU A 51 0.90 6.50 14.21
N ASN A 52 0.38 7.63 13.71
CA ASN A 52 0.51 7.99 12.31
C ASN A 52 1.96 8.25 11.89
N LYS A 53 2.81 8.77 12.79
CA LYS A 53 4.26 8.89 12.53
C LYS A 53 4.93 7.53 12.33
N VAL A 54 4.56 6.53 13.14
CA VAL A 54 5.06 5.16 13.00
C VAL A 54 4.58 4.56 11.67
N ILE A 55 3.29 4.68 11.37
CA ILE A 55 2.69 4.22 10.10
C ILE A 55 3.40 4.86 8.90
N TYR A 56 3.58 6.18 8.91
CA TYR A 56 4.28 6.90 7.84
C TYR A 56 5.70 6.35 7.64
N THR A 57 6.46 6.23 8.74
CA THR A 57 7.85 5.75 8.71
C THR A 57 7.96 4.31 8.21
N GLU A 58 7.05 3.44 8.63
CA GLU A 58 7.03 2.03 8.23
C GLU A 58 6.64 1.87 6.76
N LEU A 59 5.58 2.56 6.32
CA LEU A 59 5.06 2.43 4.96
C LEU A 59 6.03 3.02 3.93
N THR A 60 6.57 4.21 4.18
CA THR A 60 7.51 4.88 3.27
C THR A 60 8.84 4.13 3.12
N ARG A 61 9.22 3.33 4.12
CA ARG A 61 10.41 2.48 4.05
C ARG A 61 10.24 1.26 3.14
N ILE A 62 9.02 0.73 3.02
CA ILE A 62 8.76 -0.57 2.39
C ILE A 62 8.10 -0.41 1.02
N LEU A 63 7.17 0.52 0.92
CA LEU A 63 6.34 0.74 -0.26
C LEU A 63 6.73 2.05 -0.94
N ARG A 64 6.30 2.20 -2.19
CA ARG A 64 6.35 3.48 -2.91
C ARG A 64 4.97 4.10 -2.94
N GLU A 65 4.93 5.42 -3.10
CA GLU A 65 3.69 6.14 -3.34
C GLU A 65 2.95 5.53 -4.52
N MET A 66 1.65 5.26 -4.32
CA MET A 66 0.80 4.77 -5.40
C MET A 66 -0.61 5.34 -5.26
N PRO A 67 -0.90 6.48 -5.90
CA PRO A 67 -2.27 6.95 -6.04
C PRO A 67 -3.09 5.96 -6.87
N LEU A 68 -4.34 5.77 -6.45
CA LEU A 68 -5.36 5.08 -7.22
C LEU A 68 -6.36 6.10 -7.75
N ASP A 69 -6.95 5.82 -8.91
CA ASP A 69 -8.12 6.55 -9.39
C ASP A 69 -9.40 6.08 -8.69
N GLU A 70 -10.53 6.71 -9.04
CA GLU A 70 -11.86 6.37 -8.49
C GLU A 70 -12.27 4.92 -8.76
N LEU A 71 -11.65 4.27 -9.75
CA LEU A 71 -11.88 2.87 -10.12
C LEU A 71 -10.87 1.91 -9.45
N GLY A 72 -10.03 2.40 -8.54
CA GLY A 72 -9.02 1.58 -7.85
C GLY A 72 -7.86 1.15 -8.75
N ARG A 73 -7.59 1.86 -9.84
CA ARG A 73 -6.52 1.56 -10.81
C ARG A 73 -5.31 2.43 -10.53
N CYS A 74 -4.11 1.86 -10.65
CA CYS A 74 -2.90 2.67 -10.63
C CYS A 74 -2.78 3.47 -11.94
N LYS A 75 -2.03 4.58 -11.90
CA LYS A 75 -1.80 5.48 -13.05
C LYS A 75 -1.39 4.76 -14.34
N VAL A 76 -0.61 3.67 -14.24
CA VAL A 76 -0.19 2.88 -15.41
C VAL A 76 -1.37 2.14 -16.02
N CYS A 77 -2.15 1.44 -15.18
CA CYS A 77 -3.31 0.68 -15.65
C CYS A 77 -4.42 1.59 -16.15
N GLY A 78 -4.67 2.73 -15.48
CA GLY A 78 -5.60 3.76 -15.97
C GLY A 78 -5.21 4.22 -17.37
N LYS A 79 -3.96 4.64 -17.58
CA LYS A 79 -3.45 5.04 -18.92
C LYS A 79 -3.61 3.97 -19.99
N VAL A 80 -3.46 2.69 -19.66
CA VAL A 80 -3.63 1.60 -20.64
C VAL A 80 -5.10 1.41 -20.99
N GLN A 81 -6.01 1.48 -20.00
CA GLN A 81 -7.45 1.32 -20.21
C GLN A 81 -8.09 2.51 -20.91
N ASP A 82 -7.60 3.72 -20.64
CA ASP A 82 -8.15 4.97 -21.15
C ASP A 82 -7.60 5.31 -22.55
N ARG A 83 -6.53 4.63 -23.00
CA ARG A 83 -6.09 4.63 -24.40
C ARG A 83 -7.04 3.77 -25.24
N LYS A 84 -8.20 4.34 -25.58
CA LYS A 84 -9.06 3.88 -26.68
C LYS A 84 -8.84 4.73 -27.91
#